data_AF-A0AAX1KIJ8-F1
#
_entry.id   AF-A0AAX1KIJ8-F1
#
_cell.length_a   1.000
_cell.length_b   1.000
_cell.length_c   1.000
_cell.angle_alpha   90.00
_cell.angle_beta   90.00
_cell.angle_gamma   90.00
#
_symmetry.space_group_name_H-M   'P 1'
#
loop_
_entity.id
_entity.type
_entity.pdbx_description
1 polymer ?
#
loop_
_entity_poly.entity_id
_entity_poly.type
_entity_poly.pdbx_seq_one_letter_code
_entity_poly.pdbx_strand_id
1 'polypeptide(L)'
;MEGNKRVRRRRRNTVERLKNLLILLLTLSAVVLTVRVLMFNGLVDKGPRGWLDHLLSLLDPGQSVPADAPEATGQAGAAAQPVRIAVCDGVDRFAVQYDPAQADRLFSSVGILLSEALSSAASPHTVPESAWRDALQAPGVWFDFLGELPLEALYAWMGEGGSNPSLTATARQLAVAQDLDGGVSLYYHNESDGLYYACETEVAYTGHMDELVSGHGSNGAFFVFELEADRGYAGLDPYVLLTSATPSPLVYHSANPLSSPDEATVSALQAAVSFQTQSDALYEIPGGLRLRVGRETLEIGNDGTVSYHTSEDAASRYPIGTTDGYTVSELVETTRRLAADTVGASCGAAQLYLMDITEGADGTTEVCYGYSLSGAAVLLPEDGCAARFTVRNGQIIDYTLRFRRYEETAEHSLLLPERQAAAALEALSPEGRELVVFYTDNGGDTVEAGWAAR
;
A
#
# COMPACT_ATOMS: atom_id res chain seq x y z
N MET A 1 27.50 -12.83 74.18
CA MET A 1 27.01 -13.40 72.89
C MET A 1 25.88 -12.55 72.30
N GLU A 2 26.04 -11.22 72.20
CA GLU A 2 24.96 -10.29 71.80
C GLU A 2 25.34 -9.26 70.72
N GLY A 3 26.58 -9.26 70.22
CA GLY A 3 27.03 -8.27 69.22
C GLY A 3 26.59 -8.57 67.77
N ASN A 4 26.39 -9.84 67.41
CA ASN A 4 26.29 -10.24 66.00
C ASN A 4 24.86 -10.35 65.44
N LYS A 5 23.82 -10.19 66.27
CA LYS A 5 22.41 -10.22 65.81
C LYS A 5 21.90 -8.84 65.33
N ARG A 6 22.50 -7.73 65.76
CA ARG A 6 22.01 -6.37 65.42
C ARG A 6 22.44 -5.87 64.04
N VAL A 7 23.61 -6.28 63.54
CA VAL A 7 24.11 -5.85 62.22
C VAL A 7 23.37 -6.55 61.07
N ARG A 8 23.03 -7.83 61.23
CA ARG A 8 22.32 -8.61 60.21
C ARG A 8 20.86 -8.17 59.99
N ARG A 9 20.22 -7.56 61.00
CA ARG A 9 18.84 -7.04 60.92
C ARG A 9 18.75 -5.70 60.18
N ARG A 10 19.77 -4.83 60.29
CA ARG A 10 19.79 -3.53 59.60
C ARG A 10 19.97 -3.64 58.08
N ARG A 11 20.84 -4.55 57.61
CA ARG A 11 21.07 -4.78 56.17
C ARG A 11 19.86 -5.35 55.44
N ARG A 12 19.03 -6.15 56.12
CA ARG A 12 17.81 -6.73 55.55
C ARG A 12 16.71 -5.68 55.36
N ASN A 13 16.56 -4.76 56.31
CA ASN A 13 15.60 -3.65 56.20
C ASN A 13 15.95 -2.64 55.09
N THR A 14 17.24 -2.42 54.80
CA THR A 14 17.66 -1.57 53.66
C THR A 14 17.41 -2.24 52.31
N VAL A 15 17.56 -3.56 52.22
CA VAL A 15 17.25 -4.32 51.00
C VAL A 15 15.74 -4.40 50.76
N GLU A 16 14.94 -4.59 51.82
CA GLU A 16 13.47 -4.56 51.73
C GLU A 16 12.95 -3.16 51.33
N ARG A 17 13.57 -2.09 51.84
CA ARG A 17 13.25 -0.72 51.41
C ARG A 17 13.62 -0.47 49.94
N LEU A 18 14.77 -0.96 49.49
CA LEU A 18 15.17 -0.83 48.08
C LEU A 18 14.24 -1.62 47.15
N LYS A 19 13.82 -2.83 47.57
CA LYS A 19 12.80 -3.60 46.83
C LYS A 19 11.48 -2.87 46.75
N ASN A 20 11.00 -2.30 47.85
CA ASN A 20 9.74 -1.56 47.84
C ASN A 20 9.83 -0.29 46.98
N LEU A 21 11.00 0.37 46.95
CA LEU A 21 11.24 1.54 46.10
C LEU A 21 11.30 1.15 44.61
N LEU A 22 11.93 0.01 44.30
CA LEU A 22 11.97 -0.55 42.95
C LEU A 22 10.57 -0.94 42.48
N ILE A 23 9.78 -1.63 43.33
CA ILE A 23 8.40 -2.00 43.01
C ILE A 23 7.56 -0.75 42.79
N LEU A 24 7.68 0.27 43.65
CA LEU A 24 6.98 1.54 43.49
C LEU A 24 7.34 2.20 42.14
N LEU A 25 8.62 2.23 41.79
CA LEU A 25 9.11 2.84 40.56
C LEU A 25 8.65 2.05 39.33
N LEU A 26 8.64 0.71 39.40
CA LEU A 26 8.12 -0.15 38.35
C LEU A 26 6.60 0.01 38.17
N THR A 27 5.85 0.11 39.28
CA THR A 27 4.40 0.37 39.21
C THR A 27 4.11 1.76 38.67
N LEU A 28 4.93 2.76 39.01
CA LEU A 28 4.78 4.12 38.49
C LEU A 28 5.14 4.18 37.00
N SER A 29 6.20 3.49 36.58
CA SER A 29 6.54 3.34 35.15
C SER A 29 5.46 2.59 34.39
N ALA A 30 4.88 1.52 34.95
CA ALA A 30 3.78 0.80 34.33
C ALA A 30 2.57 1.73 34.15
N VAL A 31 2.16 2.47 35.19
CA VAL A 31 1.06 3.43 35.11
C VAL A 31 1.34 4.53 34.08
N VAL A 32 2.56 5.09 34.05
CA VAL A 32 2.95 6.09 33.05
C VAL A 32 2.92 5.50 31.65
N LEU A 33 3.41 4.27 31.44
CA LEU A 33 3.36 3.61 30.15
C LEU A 33 1.92 3.34 29.71
N THR A 34 1.06 2.86 30.61
CA THR A 34 -0.36 2.63 30.35
C THR A 34 -1.07 3.93 30.00
N VAL A 35 -0.82 5.02 30.73
CA VAL A 35 -1.37 6.35 30.41
C VAL A 35 -0.83 6.84 29.07
N ARG A 36 0.45 6.60 28.76
CA ARG A 36 1.04 7.00 27.46
C ARG A 36 0.44 6.20 26.31
N VAL A 37 0.24 4.89 26.48
CA VAL A 37 -0.43 4.02 25.48
C VAL A 37 -1.90 4.43 25.31
N LEU A 38 -2.61 4.77 26.39
CA LEU A 38 -3.98 5.31 26.34
C LEU A 38 -4.07 6.65 25.61
N MET A 39 -3.08 7.54 25.78
CA MET A 39 -2.97 8.81 25.08
C MET A 39 -2.58 8.64 23.61
N PHE A 40 -1.67 7.72 23.28
CA PHE A 40 -1.26 7.41 21.90
C PHE A 40 -2.37 6.74 21.08
N ASN A 41 -3.27 5.99 21.73
CA ASN A 41 -4.39 5.32 21.06
C ASN A 41 -5.69 6.16 21.04
N GLY A 42 -5.65 7.46 21.41
CA GLY A 42 -6.82 8.34 21.34
C GLY A 42 -8.01 7.94 22.22
N LEU A 43 -7.80 7.10 23.24
CA LEU A 43 -8.89 6.49 24.02
C LEU A 43 -9.39 7.34 25.19
N VAL A 44 -8.90 8.57 25.36
CA VAL A 44 -9.33 9.48 26.44
C VAL A 44 -10.73 10.06 26.17
N ASP A 45 -11.18 10.11 24.90
CA ASP A 45 -12.48 10.67 24.53
C ASP A 45 -13.63 9.65 24.55
N LYS A 46 -13.34 8.34 24.69
CA LYS A 46 -14.36 7.29 24.77
C LYS A 46 -14.51 6.85 26.23
N GLY A 47 -15.58 7.36 26.87
CA GLY A 47 -15.89 7.12 28.28
C GLY A 47 -16.04 5.64 28.70
N PRO A 48 -16.36 5.38 29.98
CA PRO A 48 -16.26 4.08 30.66
C PRO A 48 -17.24 2.99 30.19
N ARG A 49 -17.80 3.08 28.98
CA ARG A 49 -18.53 1.99 28.31
C ARG A 49 -17.71 1.32 27.20
N GLY A 50 -16.86 2.06 26.49
CA GLY A 50 -16.04 1.50 25.40
C GLY A 50 -14.97 0.51 25.88
N TRP A 51 -14.44 0.71 27.10
CA TRP A 51 -13.49 -0.25 27.70
C TRP A 51 -14.16 -1.56 28.15
N LEU A 52 -15.44 -1.54 28.53
CA LEU A 52 -16.16 -2.74 28.96
C LEU A 52 -16.48 -3.62 27.77
N ASP A 53 -16.91 -3.05 26.64
CA ASP A 53 -17.18 -3.84 25.44
C ASP A 53 -15.91 -4.52 24.91
N HIS A 54 -14.76 -3.84 24.98
CA HIS A 54 -13.49 -4.41 24.55
C HIS A 54 -12.94 -5.46 25.53
N LEU A 55 -13.15 -5.30 26.84
CA LEU A 55 -12.82 -6.35 27.81
C LEU A 55 -13.78 -7.54 27.70
N LEU A 56 -15.07 -7.30 27.46
CA LEU A 56 -16.04 -8.39 27.29
C LEU A 56 -15.75 -9.21 26.04
N SER A 57 -15.22 -8.60 24.97
CA SER A 57 -14.72 -9.33 23.79
C SER A 57 -13.48 -10.21 24.11
N LEU A 58 -12.69 -9.86 25.13
CA LEU A 58 -11.54 -10.64 25.58
C LEU A 58 -11.91 -11.75 26.58
N LEU A 59 -13.09 -11.67 27.20
CA LEU A 59 -13.57 -12.63 28.18
C LEU A 59 -14.52 -13.69 27.60
N ASP A 60 -14.83 -13.65 26.31
CA ASP A 60 -15.69 -14.64 25.65
C ASP A 60 -14.88 -15.93 25.38
N PRO A 61 -15.05 -17.01 26.17
CA PRO A 61 -14.25 -18.21 26.06
C PRO A 61 -14.94 -19.15 25.07
N GLY A 62 -14.71 -18.91 23.77
CA GLY A 62 -15.49 -19.55 22.72
C GLY A 62 -14.80 -19.76 21.38
N GLN A 63 -13.47 -19.76 21.28
CA GLN A 63 -12.74 -20.35 20.15
C GLN A 63 -11.25 -20.52 20.51
N SER A 64 -10.85 -21.77 20.77
CA SER A 64 -9.47 -22.13 21.09
C SER A 64 -8.64 -22.28 19.81
N VAL A 65 -7.68 -21.38 19.59
CA VAL A 65 -6.58 -21.55 18.63
C VAL A 65 -5.33 -22.03 19.40
N PRO A 66 -4.57 -23.04 18.94
CA PRO A 66 -3.36 -23.50 19.62
C PRO A 66 -2.26 -22.43 19.54
N ALA A 67 -1.62 -22.17 20.68
CA ALA A 67 -0.46 -21.30 20.82
C ALA A 67 0.81 -22.01 20.34
N ASP A 68 1.38 -21.54 19.24
CA ASP A 68 2.83 -21.28 19.03
C ASP A 68 3.04 -20.85 17.58
N ALA A 69 3.09 -19.54 17.35
CA ALA A 69 3.69 -18.93 16.17
C ALA A 69 4.28 -17.57 16.60
N PRO A 70 5.49 -17.21 16.15
CA PRO A 70 6.07 -15.91 16.45
C PRO A 70 5.16 -14.82 15.89
N GLU A 71 5.09 -13.69 16.60
CA GLU A 71 4.37 -12.49 16.18
C GLU A 71 4.80 -12.08 14.76
N ALA A 72 4.08 -12.59 13.76
CA ALA A 72 4.00 -11.95 12.47
C ALA A 72 3.17 -10.69 12.72
N THR A 73 3.81 -9.53 12.64
CA THR A 73 3.15 -8.28 12.28
C THR A 73 2.47 -8.49 10.93
N GLY A 74 1.31 -9.14 10.94
CA GLY A 74 0.39 -9.17 9.80
C GLY A 74 -0.21 -7.78 9.71
N GLN A 75 0.51 -6.86 9.06
CA GLN A 75 -0.14 -5.70 8.45
C GLN A 75 -1.34 -6.23 7.66
N ALA A 76 -2.47 -5.55 7.78
CA ALA A 76 -3.60 -5.70 6.87
C ALA A 76 -3.12 -5.33 5.45
N GLY A 77 -2.41 -6.27 4.82
CA GLY A 77 -1.68 -6.07 3.59
C GLY A 77 -2.65 -6.01 2.42
N ALA A 78 -2.53 -4.93 1.66
CA ALA A 78 -3.32 -4.60 0.49
C ALA A 78 -4.75 -4.10 0.76
N ALA A 79 -4.91 -3.00 1.49
CA ALA A 79 -5.86 -1.96 1.08
C ALA A 79 -5.06 -0.90 0.30
N ALA A 80 -5.64 -0.21 -0.68
CA ALA A 80 -4.90 0.82 -1.42
C ALA A 80 -4.37 1.91 -0.47
N GLN A 81 -3.05 2.08 -0.45
CA GLN A 81 -2.35 3.14 0.27
C GLN A 81 -1.67 4.04 -0.77
N PRO A 82 -1.77 5.37 -0.63
CA PRO A 82 -1.04 6.28 -1.50
C PRO A 82 0.46 6.19 -1.21
N VAL A 83 1.27 6.12 -2.27
CA VAL A 83 2.74 6.10 -2.16
C VAL A 83 3.34 7.50 -2.07
N ARG A 84 2.57 8.52 -2.46
CA ARG A 84 2.92 9.93 -2.33
C ARG A 84 1.71 10.72 -1.88
N ILE A 85 1.94 11.67 -1.00
CA ILE A 85 0.89 12.54 -0.45
C ILE A 85 1.46 13.96 -0.37
N ALA A 86 0.69 14.94 -0.83
CA ALA A 86 1.01 16.35 -0.65
C ALA A 86 -0.17 17.08 0.02
N VAL A 87 0.10 17.75 1.13
CA VAL A 87 -0.84 18.62 1.83
C VAL A 87 -0.51 20.06 1.47
N CYS A 88 -1.52 20.82 1.05
CA CYS A 88 -1.41 22.24 0.74
C CYS A 88 -2.35 23.03 1.65
N ASP A 89 -1.86 24.12 2.26
CA ASP A 89 -2.70 25.05 3.04
C ASP A 89 -3.12 26.29 2.23
N GLY A 90 -2.88 26.29 0.92
CA GLY A 90 -3.09 27.43 0.02
C GLY A 90 -1.85 28.31 -0.15
N VAL A 91 -0.81 28.13 0.68
CA VAL A 91 0.45 28.90 0.61
C VAL A 91 1.66 27.97 0.65
N ASP A 92 1.74 27.12 1.67
CA ASP A 92 2.80 26.14 1.88
C ASP A 92 2.34 24.75 1.47
N ARG A 93 3.29 23.96 0.95
CA ARG A 93 3.10 22.55 0.60
C ARG A 93 4.08 21.68 1.36
N PHE A 94 3.54 20.68 2.05
CA PHE A 94 4.30 19.58 2.63
C PHE A 94 4.01 18.32 1.83
N ALA A 95 5.04 17.64 1.34
CA ALA A 95 4.84 16.39 0.62
C ALA A 95 5.77 15.27 1.06
N VAL A 96 5.27 14.04 1.03
CA VAL A 96 6.00 12.83 1.35
C VAL A 96 6.14 12.00 0.08
N GLN A 97 7.36 11.63 -0.24
CA GLN A 97 7.68 10.71 -1.33
C GLN A 97 8.82 9.80 -0.88
N TYR A 98 8.75 8.54 -1.32
CA TYR A 98 9.78 7.53 -1.10
C TYR A 98 10.08 7.17 0.37
N ASP A 99 9.15 7.44 1.28
CA ASP A 99 9.18 7.05 2.70
C ASP A 99 7.80 6.48 3.09
N PRO A 100 7.58 5.16 2.94
CA PRO A 100 6.29 4.53 3.23
C PRO A 100 5.84 4.75 4.67
N ALA A 101 6.77 4.71 5.63
CA ALA A 101 6.43 4.89 7.04
C ALA A 101 5.92 6.32 7.32
N GLN A 102 6.47 7.32 6.64
CA GLN A 102 5.96 8.69 6.73
C GLN A 102 4.66 8.87 5.94
N ALA A 103 4.52 8.24 4.77
CA ALA A 103 3.30 8.28 3.96
C ALA A 103 2.12 7.66 4.74
N ASP A 104 2.31 6.49 5.35
CA ASP A 104 1.30 5.82 6.18
C ASP A 104 0.86 6.68 7.37
N ARG A 105 1.83 7.34 8.03
CA ARG A 105 1.53 8.27 9.15
C ARG A 105 0.73 9.48 8.67
N LEU A 106 1.10 10.06 7.53
CA LEU A 106 0.39 11.19 6.98
C LEU A 106 -1.02 10.77 6.53
N PHE A 107 -1.15 9.65 5.82
CA PHE A 107 -2.44 9.10 5.39
C PHE A 107 -3.34 8.76 6.57
N SER A 108 -2.81 8.27 7.69
CA SER A 108 -3.60 8.04 8.90
C SER A 108 -4.25 9.32 9.44
N SER A 109 -3.66 10.49 9.18
CA SER A 109 -4.22 11.79 9.58
C SER A 109 -5.19 12.39 8.56
N VAL A 110 -4.92 12.23 7.26
CA VAL A 110 -5.69 12.89 6.18
C VAL A 110 -6.60 11.95 5.39
N GLY A 111 -6.51 10.64 5.59
CA GLY A 111 -7.25 9.64 4.83
C GLY A 111 -8.76 9.70 5.05
N ILE A 112 -9.20 10.22 6.20
CA ILE A 112 -10.63 10.47 6.46
C ILE A 112 -11.23 11.43 5.44
N LEU A 113 -10.49 12.47 5.04
CA LEU A 113 -10.92 13.43 4.03
C LEU A 113 -11.20 12.74 2.69
N LEU A 114 -10.31 11.85 2.27
CA LEU A 114 -10.49 11.07 1.03
C LEU A 114 -11.67 10.11 1.14
N SER A 115 -11.83 9.42 2.28
CA SER A 115 -12.96 8.49 2.51
C SER A 115 -14.30 9.21 2.44
N GLU A 116 -14.42 10.39 3.07
CA GLU A 116 -15.64 11.19 3.09
C GLU A 116 -15.95 11.78 1.71
N ALA A 117 -14.91 12.25 1.00
CA ALA A 117 -15.05 12.75 -0.36
C ALA A 117 -15.54 11.65 -1.32
N LEU A 118 -14.95 10.45 -1.28
CA LEU A 118 -15.40 9.31 -2.08
C LEU A 118 -16.84 8.88 -1.71
N SER A 119 -17.18 8.88 -0.42
CA SER A 119 -18.52 8.50 0.05
C SER A 119 -19.63 9.43 -0.45
N SER A 120 -19.35 10.73 -0.56
CA SER A 120 -20.36 11.76 -0.84
C SER A 120 -20.20 12.41 -2.21
N ALA A 121 -19.23 11.95 -3.01
CA ALA A 121 -19.00 12.44 -4.36
C ALA A 121 -20.27 12.29 -5.22
N ALA A 122 -20.71 13.41 -5.79
CA ALA A 122 -21.69 13.45 -6.85
C ALA A 122 -21.14 12.85 -8.16
N SER A 123 -21.98 12.77 -9.19
CA SER A 123 -21.55 12.28 -10.50
C SER A 123 -20.44 13.17 -11.08
N PRO A 124 -19.36 12.57 -11.62
CA PRO A 124 -18.24 13.33 -12.14
C PRO A 124 -18.64 14.18 -13.35
N HIS A 125 -18.06 15.37 -13.45
CA HIS A 125 -18.15 16.21 -14.63
C HIS A 125 -16.75 16.65 -15.07
N THR A 126 -16.56 16.80 -16.38
CA THR A 126 -15.27 17.22 -16.94
C THR A 126 -14.98 18.69 -16.61
N VAL A 127 -13.74 18.96 -16.21
CA VAL A 127 -13.22 20.30 -15.92
C VAL A 127 -11.99 20.60 -16.79
N PRO A 128 -11.68 21.88 -17.05
CA PRO A 128 -10.43 22.22 -17.73
C PRO A 128 -9.22 21.87 -16.86
N GLU A 129 -8.08 21.60 -17.49
CA GLU A 129 -6.80 21.35 -16.80
C GLU A 129 -6.42 22.47 -15.81
N SER A 130 -6.80 23.72 -16.09
CA SER A 130 -6.58 24.83 -15.16
C SER A 130 -7.28 24.64 -13.82
N ALA A 131 -8.49 24.06 -13.80
CA ALA A 131 -9.23 23.81 -12.56
C ALA A 131 -8.55 22.72 -11.72
N TRP A 132 -7.95 21.71 -12.37
CA TRP A 132 -7.10 20.73 -11.69
C TRP A 132 -5.87 21.39 -11.05
N ARG A 133 -5.18 22.25 -11.79
CA ARG A 133 -4.02 23.01 -11.26
C ARG A 133 -4.41 23.92 -10.10
N ASP A 134 -5.55 24.61 -10.21
CA ASP A 134 -6.09 25.45 -9.13
C ASP A 134 -6.39 24.60 -7.89
N ALA A 135 -6.98 23.41 -8.05
CA ALA A 135 -7.24 22.48 -6.96
C ALA A 135 -5.95 21.98 -6.28
N LEU A 136 -4.88 21.72 -7.04
CA LEU A 136 -3.58 21.34 -6.47
C LEU A 136 -2.95 22.46 -5.64
N GLN A 137 -3.29 23.73 -5.89
CA GLN A 137 -2.80 24.89 -5.15
C GLN A 137 -3.73 25.34 -4.02
N ALA A 138 -5.00 24.94 -4.05
CA ALA A 138 -5.97 25.25 -3.01
C ALA A 138 -5.68 24.47 -1.71
N PRO A 139 -6.24 24.91 -0.56
CA PRO A 139 -6.25 24.12 0.66
C PRO A 139 -6.82 22.72 0.41
N GLY A 140 -6.02 21.68 0.65
CA GLY A 140 -6.39 20.32 0.29
C GLY A 140 -5.26 19.30 0.36
N VAL A 141 -5.56 18.09 -0.10
CA VAL A 141 -4.62 16.97 -0.10
C VAL A 141 -4.63 16.27 -1.46
N TRP A 142 -3.44 16.08 -2.02
CA TRP A 142 -3.20 15.29 -3.23
C TRP A 142 -2.61 13.92 -2.87
N PHE A 143 -3.02 12.90 -3.61
CA PHE A 143 -2.66 11.49 -3.42
C PHE A 143 -2.23 10.88 -4.75
N ASP A 144 -1.15 10.08 -4.75
CA ASP A 144 -0.74 9.23 -5.87
C ASP A 144 -0.62 7.79 -5.41
N PHE A 145 -1.34 6.89 -6.08
CA PHE A 145 -1.43 5.47 -5.77
C PHE A 145 -0.53 4.58 -6.62
N LEU A 146 0.38 5.17 -7.40
CA LEU A 146 1.34 4.50 -8.30
C LEU A 146 0.73 3.82 -9.53
N GLY A 147 -0.44 3.21 -9.42
CA GLY A 147 -1.20 2.60 -10.51
C GLY A 147 -2.61 3.17 -10.65
N GLU A 148 -3.28 2.85 -11.77
CA GLU A 148 -4.65 3.28 -12.02
C GLU A 148 -5.63 2.48 -11.15
N LEU A 149 -6.25 3.14 -10.19
CA LEU A 149 -7.20 2.50 -9.28
C LEU A 149 -8.65 2.77 -9.73
N PRO A 150 -9.50 1.73 -9.84
CA PRO A 150 -10.93 1.94 -9.91
C PRO A 150 -11.43 2.63 -8.64
N LEU A 151 -12.08 3.78 -8.81
CA LEU A 151 -12.56 4.59 -7.67
C LEU A 151 -13.58 3.83 -6.81
N GLU A 152 -14.38 2.96 -7.44
CA GLU A 152 -15.30 2.03 -6.76
C GLU A 152 -14.55 1.13 -5.76
N ALA A 153 -13.46 0.51 -6.19
CA ALA A 153 -12.66 -0.40 -5.38
C ALA A 153 -11.89 0.34 -4.28
N LEU A 154 -11.34 1.53 -4.60
CA LEU A 154 -10.69 2.40 -3.62
C LEU A 154 -11.66 2.76 -2.49
N TYR A 155 -12.88 3.17 -2.83
CA TYR A 155 -13.89 3.49 -1.82
C TYR A 155 -14.31 2.26 -1.01
N ALA A 156 -14.50 1.10 -1.65
CA ALA A 156 -14.84 -0.13 -0.94
C ALA A 156 -13.78 -0.52 0.11
N TRP A 157 -12.48 -0.33 -0.19
CA TRP A 157 -11.39 -0.59 0.76
C TRP A 157 -11.34 0.41 1.92
N MET A 158 -11.66 1.68 1.67
CA MET A 158 -11.59 2.74 2.68
C MET A 158 -12.85 2.83 3.54
N GLY A 159 -14.03 2.73 2.92
CA GLY A 159 -15.34 2.95 3.52
C GLY A 159 -15.97 1.68 4.12
N GLU A 160 -15.16 0.75 4.62
CA GLU A 160 -15.63 -0.50 5.25
C GLU A 160 -16.61 -1.32 4.36
N GLY A 161 -16.38 -1.35 3.05
CA GLY A 161 -17.26 -2.01 2.07
C GLY A 161 -18.40 -1.14 1.53
N GLY A 162 -18.31 0.17 1.69
CA GLY A 162 -19.21 1.13 1.06
C GLY A 162 -19.19 1.09 -0.47
N SER A 163 -20.27 1.57 -1.09
CA SER A 163 -20.36 1.75 -2.55
C SER A 163 -20.93 3.12 -2.90
N ASN A 164 -20.43 3.70 -3.99
CA ASN A 164 -20.95 4.94 -4.55
C ASN A 164 -21.09 4.77 -6.07
N PRO A 165 -22.33 4.77 -6.62
CA PRO A 165 -22.57 4.51 -8.03
C PRO A 165 -22.02 5.61 -8.96
N SER A 166 -21.63 6.77 -8.42
CA SER A 166 -20.98 7.85 -9.18
C SER A 166 -19.51 7.55 -9.50
N LEU A 167 -18.87 6.62 -8.78
CA LEU A 167 -17.43 6.35 -8.87
C LEU A 167 -17.09 5.26 -9.89
N THR A 168 -17.36 5.51 -11.16
CA THR A 168 -17.13 4.52 -12.24
C THR A 168 -15.78 4.66 -12.95
N ALA A 169 -15.00 5.69 -12.63
CA ALA A 169 -13.74 5.98 -13.29
C ALA A 169 -12.55 5.23 -12.65
N THR A 170 -11.43 5.21 -13.37
CA THR A 170 -10.10 4.87 -12.84
C THR A 170 -9.29 6.15 -12.65
N ALA A 171 -8.48 6.20 -11.60
CA ALA A 171 -7.53 7.29 -11.40
C ALA A 171 -6.32 6.80 -10.61
N ARG A 172 -5.13 7.27 -11.04
CA ARG A 172 -3.90 7.12 -10.26
C ARG A 172 -3.72 8.26 -9.26
N GLN A 173 -4.02 9.47 -9.70
CA GLN A 173 -3.84 10.70 -8.94
C GLN A 173 -5.21 11.29 -8.57
N LEU A 174 -5.38 11.62 -7.30
CA LEU A 174 -6.58 12.26 -6.78
C LEU A 174 -6.20 13.49 -5.95
N ALA A 175 -7.06 14.49 -5.93
CA ALA A 175 -6.97 15.61 -5.02
C ALA A 175 -8.31 15.85 -4.35
N VAL A 176 -8.32 16.07 -3.04
CA VAL A 176 -9.49 16.58 -2.33
C VAL A 176 -9.13 17.98 -1.87
N ALA A 177 -9.76 18.98 -2.48
CA ALA A 177 -9.39 20.38 -2.30
C ALA A 177 -10.62 21.27 -2.14
N GLN A 178 -10.41 22.40 -1.48
CA GLN A 178 -11.42 23.44 -1.38
C GLN A 178 -11.73 24.03 -2.76
N ASP A 179 -13.01 24.09 -3.11
CA ASP A 179 -13.45 24.70 -4.35
C ASP A 179 -13.62 26.23 -4.21
N LEU A 180 -13.85 26.91 -5.34
CA LEU A 180 -14.01 28.36 -5.40
C LEU A 180 -15.28 28.87 -4.70
N ASP A 181 -16.28 27.99 -4.51
CA ASP A 181 -17.54 28.31 -3.84
C ASP A 181 -17.46 28.05 -2.32
N GLY A 182 -16.28 27.63 -1.83
CA GLY A 182 -16.00 27.38 -0.42
C GLY A 182 -16.41 25.99 0.07
N GLY A 183 -16.86 25.12 -0.84
CA GLY A 183 -17.07 23.69 -0.62
C GLY A 183 -15.78 22.88 -0.75
N VAL A 184 -15.93 21.56 -0.76
CA VAL A 184 -14.83 20.62 -1.02
C VAL A 184 -15.21 19.74 -2.18
N SER A 185 -14.29 19.55 -3.11
CA SER A 185 -14.49 18.73 -4.29
C SER A 185 -13.39 17.68 -4.41
N LEU A 186 -13.78 16.50 -4.93
CA LEU A 186 -12.85 15.45 -5.34
C LEU A 186 -12.48 15.68 -6.79
N TYR A 187 -11.19 15.76 -7.07
CA TYR A 187 -10.64 15.91 -8.41
C TYR A 187 -9.78 14.71 -8.77
N TYR A 188 -9.75 14.35 -10.05
CA TYR A 188 -8.85 13.33 -10.56
C TYR A 188 -8.53 13.55 -12.05
N HIS A 189 -7.40 13.00 -12.47
CA HIS A 189 -7.01 12.88 -13.87
C HIS A 189 -7.22 11.43 -14.31
N ASN A 190 -7.99 11.23 -15.38
CA ASN A 190 -8.18 9.92 -15.99
C ASN A 190 -7.16 9.76 -17.13
N GLU A 191 -6.14 8.93 -16.90
CA GLU A 191 -5.05 8.71 -17.86
C GLU A 191 -5.55 8.02 -19.15
N SER A 192 -6.63 7.23 -19.06
CA SER A 192 -7.20 6.50 -20.21
C SER A 192 -7.82 7.43 -21.27
N ASP A 193 -8.42 8.55 -20.87
CA ASP A 193 -9.03 9.53 -21.79
C ASP A 193 -8.29 10.88 -21.84
N GLY A 194 -7.33 11.11 -20.92
CA GLY A 194 -6.53 12.32 -20.80
C GLY A 194 -7.31 13.53 -20.30
N LEU A 195 -8.48 13.33 -19.67
CA LEU A 195 -9.35 14.40 -19.18
C LEU A 195 -9.28 14.53 -17.64
N TYR A 196 -9.66 15.72 -17.18
CA TYR A 196 -9.74 16.06 -15.76
C TYR A 196 -11.20 16.12 -15.33
N TYR A 197 -11.47 15.63 -14.13
CA TYR A 197 -12.82 15.54 -13.58
C TYR A 197 -12.89 16.14 -12.19
N ALA A 198 -14.07 16.65 -11.85
CA ALA A 198 -14.44 17.06 -10.51
C ALA A 198 -15.76 16.40 -10.10
N CYS A 199 -15.84 16.05 -8.83
CA CYS A 199 -17.06 15.64 -8.15
C CYS A 199 -17.29 16.59 -6.97
N GLU A 200 -18.40 17.32 -7.00
CA GLU A 200 -18.87 18.04 -5.82
C GLU A 200 -19.11 17.04 -4.69
N THR A 201 -18.76 17.41 -3.47
CA THR A 201 -19.00 16.57 -2.29
C THR A 201 -19.99 17.27 -1.36
N GLU A 202 -20.81 16.49 -0.66
CA GLU A 202 -21.72 17.05 0.36
C GLU A 202 -20.99 17.36 1.69
N VAL A 203 -19.66 17.23 1.74
CA VAL A 203 -18.90 17.39 2.97
C VAL A 203 -18.73 18.87 3.30
N ALA A 204 -19.42 19.32 4.35
CA ALA A 204 -19.25 20.68 4.88
C ALA A 204 -17.97 20.76 5.74
N TYR A 205 -16.81 20.87 5.10
CA TYR A 205 -15.50 21.03 5.76
C TYR A 205 -15.18 22.48 6.15
N THR A 206 -16.18 23.35 6.26
CA THR A 206 -15.99 24.76 6.65
C THR A 206 -15.28 24.84 8.01
N GLY A 207 -14.06 25.38 8.02
CA GLY A 207 -13.17 25.46 9.20
C GLY A 207 -12.37 24.20 9.50
N HIS A 208 -12.85 23.01 9.13
CA HIS A 208 -12.14 21.75 9.39
C HIS A 208 -11.03 21.48 8.36
N MET A 209 -11.15 22.02 7.13
CA MET A 209 -10.13 21.83 6.10
C MET A 209 -8.86 22.55 6.54
N ASP A 210 -9.00 23.81 6.95
CA ASP A 210 -7.92 24.61 7.51
C ASP A 210 -7.26 23.90 8.70
N GLU A 211 -8.03 23.32 9.63
CA GLU A 211 -7.46 22.56 10.77
C GLU A 211 -6.68 21.32 10.33
N LEU A 212 -7.10 20.63 9.27
CA LEU A 212 -6.47 19.42 8.75
C LEU A 212 -5.16 19.71 8.00
N VAL A 213 -5.15 20.78 7.21
CA VAL A 213 -4.01 21.14 6.34
C VAL A 213 -3.04 22.12 7.00
N SER A 214 -3.47 22.85 8.04
CA SER A 214 -2.59 23.76 8.78
C SER A 214 -1.59 23.00 9.66
N GLY A 215 -0.39 23.57 9.78
CA GLY A 215 0.62 23.09 10.74
C GLY A 215 1.60 22.05 10.20
N HIS A 216 1.43 21.57 8.97
CA HIS A 216 2.44 20.75 8.28
C HIS A 216 3.65 21.61 7.82
N GLY A 217 3.40 22.87 7.45
CA GLY A 217 4.41 23.80 6.96
C GLY A 217 4.92 23.44 5.56
N SER A 218 6.09 23.93 5.18
CA SER A 218 6.73 23.61 3.90
C SER A 218 7.99 22.77 4.09
N ASN A 219 8.15 21.72 3.29
CA ASN A 219 9.42 21.00 3.12
C ASN A 219 10.06 21.28 1.74
N GLY A 220 9.62 22.35 1.07
CA GLY A 220 10.13 22.74 -0.25
C GLY A 220 9.71 21.78 -1.36
N ALA A 221 8.53 21.17 -1.23
CA ALA A 221 7.89 20.39 -2.28
C ALA A 221 7.06 21.30 -3.21
N PHE A 222 7.10 21.04 -4.51
CA PHE A 222 6.38 21.80 -5.52
C PHE A 222 6.15 20.94 -6.77
N PHE A 223 5.12 21.29 -7.54
CA PHE A 223 4.89 20.68 -8.86
C PHE A 223 5.64 21.44 -9.95
N VAL A 224 6.01 20.76 -11.04
CA VAL A 224 6.74 21.39 -12.16
C VAL A 224 5.97 22.55 -12.78
N PHE A 225 4.63 22.47 -12.88
CA PHE A 225 3.82 23.55 -13.47
C PHE A 225 3.86 24.86 -12.67
N GLU A 226 4.28 24.82 -11.41
CA GLU A 226 4.42 25.99 -10.53
C GLU A 226 5.72 26.77 -10.80
N LEU A 227 6.64 26.18 -11.57
CA LEU A 227 7.96 26.75 -11.85
C LEU A 227 7.97 27.54 -13.15
N GLU A 228 8.81 28.57 -13.17
CA GLU A 228 9.18 29.25 -14.41
C GLU A 228 9.95 28.30 -15.34
N ALA A 229 9.76 28.45 -16.65
CA ALA A 229 10.33 27.55 -17.66
C ALA A 229 11.88 27.51 -17.67
N ASP A 230 12.56 28.49 -17.09
CA ASP A 230 14.02 28.60 -17.07
C ASP A 230 14.69 27.85 -15.90
N ARG A 231 13.90 27.20 -15.03
CA ARG A 231 14.40 26.49 -13.84
C ARG A 231 15.07 25.14 -14.18
N GLY A 232 15.00 24.69 -15.43
CA GLY A 232 15.65 23.48 -15.92
C GLY A 232 14.82 22.21 -15.74
N TYR A 233 13.49 22.34 -15.74
CA TYR A 233 12.52 21.25 -15.65
C TYR A 233 11.52 21.27 -16.82
N ALA A 234 11.82 22.02 -17.89
CA ALA A 234 10.86 22.29 -18.97
C ALA A 234 10.44 21.04 -19.75
N GLY A 235 11.26 19.99 -19.79
CA GLY A 235 10.94 18.71 -20.42
C GLY A 235 10.15 17.74 -19.53
N LEU A 236 9.92 18.05 -18.26
CA LEU A 236 9.16 17.18 -17.35
C LEU A 236 7.65 17.39 -17.50
N ASP A 237 6.90 16.35 -17.13
CA ASP A 237 5.45 16.44 -17.00
C ASP A 237 5.09 17.49 -15.93
N PRO A 238 4.09 18.36 -16.19
CA PRO A 238 3.71 19.44 -15.27
C PRO A 238 3.38 18.96 -13.85
N TYR A 239 2.93 17.72 -13.68
CA TYR A 239 2.48 17.16 -12.40
C TYR A 239 3.54 16.30 -11.69
N VAL A 240 4.78 16.29 -12.18
CA VAL A 240 5.90 15.73 -11.40
C VAL A 240 6.05 16.55 -10.12
N LEU A 241 5.92 15.87 -8.99
CA LEU A 241 6.16 16.43 -7.67
C LEU A 241 7.66 16.35 -7.36
N LEU A 242 8.28 17.51 -7.15
CA LEU A 242 9.70 17.65 -6.86
C LEU A 242 9.90 18.06 -5.40
N THR A 243 11.08 17.76 -4.85
CA THR A 243 11.45 18.10 -3.48
C THR A 243 12.83 18.74 -3.41
N SER A 244 13.02 19.62 -2.43
CA SER A 244 14.30 20.32 -2.27
C SER A 244 15.46 19.40 -1.83
N ALA A 245 15.15 18.24 -1.25
CA ALA A 245 16.13 17.25 -0.83
C ALA A 245 16.16 16.08 -1.82
N THR A 246 17.36 15.62 -2.19
CA THR A 246 17.47 14.44 -3.06
C THR A 246 16.99 13.20 -2.31
N PRO A 247 16.07 12.39 -2.89
CA PRO A 247 15.64 11.15 -2.28
C PRO A 247 16.82 10.19 -2.05
N SER A 248 16.76 9.44 -0.95
CA SER A 248 17.80 8.48 -0.55
C SER A 248 17.16 7.17 -0.10
N PRO A 249 16.46 6.45 -0.99
CA PRO A 249 15.73 5.25 -0.63
C PRO A 249 16.70 4.07 -0.37
N LEU A 250 16.23 3.04 0.32
CA LEU A 250 17.09 1.92 0.76
C LEU A 250 17.60 1.07 -0.40
N VAL A 251 18.72 0.37 -0.20
CA VAL A 251 19.11 -0.78 -1.01
C VAL A 251 18.50 -2.03 -0.39
N TYR A 252 18.05 -2.98 -1.21
CA TYR A 252 17.47 -4.24 -0.74
C TYR A 252 18.24 -5.43 -1.26
N HIS A 253 18.39 -6.47 -0.43
CA HIS A 253 18.73 -7.79 -0.92
C HIS A 253 17.51 -8.40 -1.60
N SER A 254 17.70 -8.96 -2.80
CA SER A 254 16.64 -9.63 -3.54
C SER A 254 16.93 -11.12 -3.66
N ALA A 255 15.91 -11.94 -3.49
CA ALA A 255 15.99 -13.38 -3.60
C ALA A 255 14.74 -13.97 -4.26
N ASN A 256 14.90 -15.14 -4.87
CA ASN A 256 13.78 -15.97 -5.31
C ASN A 256 13.48 -17.02 -4.22
N PRO A 257 12.34 -16.94 -3.51
CA PRO A 257 12.01 -17.88 -2.45
C PRO A 257 11.70 -19.30 -2.97
N LEU A 258 11.50 -19.47 -4.28
CA LEU A 258 11.20 -20.75 -4.93
C LEU A 258 12.40 -21.37 -5.66
N SER A 259 13.63 -20.89 -5.47
CA SER A 259 14.81 -21.50 -6.13
C SER A 259 15.06 -22.95 -5.72
N SER A 260 14.75 -23.27 -4.46
CA SER A 260 14.83 -24.61 -3.89
C SER A 260 13.80 -24.72 -2.75
N PRO A 261 12.50 -24.79 -3.08
CA PRO A 261 11.44 -24.69 -2.10
C PRO A 261 11.41 -25.97 -1.25
N ASP A 262 11.32 -25.82 0.07
CA ASP A 262 11.10 -26.95 0.96
C ASP A 262 9.62 -27.40 0.93
N GLU A 263 9.35 -28.55 1.53
CA GLU A 263 7.99 -29.12 1.56
C GLU A 263 6.98 -28.16 2.22
N ALA A 264 7.41 -27.40 3.23
CA ALA A 264 6.58 -26.41 3.90
C ALA A 264 6.20 -25.25 2.97
N THR A 265 7.14 -24.72 2.20
CA THR A 265 6.92 -23.65 1.21
C THR A 265 5.97 -24.11 0.12
N VAL A 266 6.19 -25.32 -0.43
CA VAL A 266 5.29 -25.89 -1.44
C VAL A 266 3.89 -26.10 -0.87
N SER A 267 3.77 -26.62 0.35
CA SER A 267 2.48 -26.84 1.00
C SER A 267 1.74 -25.54 1.31
N ALA A 268 2.45 -24.51 1.78
CA ALA A 268 1.89 -23.18 2.04
C ALA A 268 1.39 -22.54 0.74
N LEU A 269 2.17 -22.63 -0.35
CA LEU A 269 1.76 -22.14 -1.66
C LEU A 269 0.52 -22.88 -2.18
N GLN A 270 0.51 -24.22 -2.10
CA GLN A 270 -0.65 -25.03 -2.47
C GLN A 270 -1.90 -24.65 -1.68
N ALA A 271 -1.76 -24.36 -0.39
CA ALA A 271 -2.87 -23.90 0.43
C ALA A 271 -3.35 -22.50 0.00
N ALA A 272 -2.44 -21.55 -0.21
CA ALA A 272 -2.76 -20.19 -0.66
C ALA A 272 -3.49 -20.18 -2.02
N VAL A 273 -3.05 -21.00 -2.97
CA VAL A 273 -3.72 -21.13 -4.27
C VAL A 273 -4.87 -22.14 -4.26
N SER A 274 -5.28 -22.67 -3.10
CA SER A 274 -6.37 -23.67 -3.00
C SER A 274 -6.20 -24.91 -3.90
N PHE A 275 -4.95 -25.34 -4.09
CA PHE A 275 -4.55 -26.49 -4.91
C PHE A 275 -4.03 -27.64 -4.03
N GLN A 276 -4.81 -28.02 -3.01
CA GLN A 276 -4.48 -29.11 -2.10
C GLN A 276 -4.86 -30.47 -2.72
N THR A 277 -3.86 -31.29 -3.02
CA THR A 277 -4.07 -32.63 -3.58
C THR A 277 -3.46 -33.70 -2.69
N GLN A 278 -3.97 -34.94 -2.81
CA GLN A 278 -3.21 -36.10 -2.33
C GLN A 278 -2.03 -36.35 -3.28
N SER A 279 -0.93 -36.88 -2.73
CA SER A 279 0.42 -36.93 -3.33
C SER A 279 0.52 -37.42 -4.79
N ASP A 280 -0.47 -38.14 -5.30
CA ASP A 280 -0.47 -38.72 -6.66
C ASP A 280 -0.71 -37.71 -7.81
N ALA A 281 -1.01 -36.44 -7.51
CA ALA A 281 -1.25 -35.39 -8.51
C ALA A 281 -0.05 -34.44 -8.74
N LEU A 282 1.05 -34.61 -7.99
CA LEU A 282 2.26 -33.80 -8.08
C LEU A 282 3.35 -34.53 -8.88
N TYR A 283 3.88 -33.88 -9.92
CA TYR A 283 4.90 -34.43 -10.80
C TYR A 283 6.10 -33.49 -10.87
N GLU A 284 7.31 -34.01 -10.72
CA GLU A 284 8.52 -33.25 -11.04
C GLU A 284 8.63 -33.06 -12.55
N ILE A 285 8.96 -31.83 -12.95
CA ILE A 285 9.26 -31.47 -14.33
C ILE A 285 10.64 -30.81 -14.40
N PRO A 286 11.31 -30.76 -15.56
CA PRO A 286 12.53 -29.99 -15.71
C PRO A 286 12.29 -28.54 -15.29
N GLY A 287 12.98 -28.09 -14.24
CA GLY A 287 12.87 -26.72 -13.75
C GLY A 287 11.74 -26.45 -12.77
N GLY A 288 11.01 -27.46 -12.27
CA GLY A 288 9.98 -27.21 -11.26
C GLY A 288 9.06 -28.39 -10.95
N LEU A 289 7.86 -28.06 -10.47
CA LEU A 289 6.79 -28.99 -10.13
C LEU A 289 5.55 -28.69 -10.97
N ARG A 290 4.79 -29.72 -11.34
CA ARG A 290 3.51 -29.60 -12.01
C ARG A 290 2.44 -30.37 -11.27
N LEU A 291 1.31 -29.72 -11.02
CA LEU A 291 0.11 -30.31 -10.48
C LEU A 291 -0.98 -30.29 -11.53
N ARG A 292 -1.70 -31.41 -11.67
CA ARG A 292 -2.84 -31.49 -12.59
C ARG A 292 -4.05 -32.08 -11.88
N VAL A 293 -5.14 -31.32 -11.87
CA VAL A 293 -6.41 -31.72 -11.27
C VAL A 293 -7.51 -31.49 -12.29
N GLY A 294 -8.02 -32.57 -12.87
CA GLY A 294 -8.99 -32.49 -13.96
C GLY A 294 -8.44 -31.73 -15.17
N ARG A 295 -9.00 -30.55 -15.44
CA ARG A 295 -8.64 -29.67 -16.56
C ARG A 295 -7.73 -28.50 -16.18
N GLU A 296 -7.44 -28.38 -14.89
CA GLU A 296 -6.63 -27.31 -14.32
C GLU A 296 -5.19 -27.80 -14.15
N THR A 297 -4.24 -26.95 -14.52
CA THR A 297 -2.80 -27.19 -14.38
C THR A 297 -2.20 -26.07 -13.57
N LEU A 298 -1.36 -26.41 -12.60
CA LEU A 298 -0.54 -25.48 -11.83
C LEU A 298 0.92 -25.90 -12.01
N GLU A 299 1.79 -24.94 -12.33
CA GLU A 299 3.23 -25.16 -12.46
C GLU A 299 3.95 -24.23 -11.50
N ILE A 300 4.89 -24.79 -10.74
CA ILE A 300 5.74 -24.07 -9.78
C ILE A 300 7.15 -24.18 -10.31
N GLY A 301 7.66 -23.12 -10.92
CA GLY A 301 9.00 -23.03 -11.47
C GLY A 301 10.04 -22.66 -10.41
N ASN A 302 11.23 -23.26 -10.54
CA ASN A 302 12.39 -22.92 -9.71
C ASN A 302 12.96 -21.53 -10.06
N ASP A 303 12.49 -20.91 -11.14
CA ASP A 303 12.79 -19.53 -11.53
C ASP A 303 12.01 -18.49 -10.71
N GLY A 304 11.07 -18.93 -9.86
CA GLY A 304 10.20 -18.03 -9.09
C GLY A 304 8.85 -17.79 -9.75
N THR A 305 8.57 -18.42 -10.89
CA THR A 305 7.30 -18.25 -11.59
C THR A 305 6.34 -19.37 -11.21
N VAL A 306 5.11 -19.01 -10.82
CA VAL A 306 4.01 -19.94 -10.64
C VAL A 306 2.93 -19.62 -11.66
N SER A 307 2.56 -20.58 -12.49
CA SER A 307 1.52 -20.40 -13.50
C SER A 307 0.36 -21.36 -13.30
N TYR A 308 -0.84 -20.85 -13.51
CA TYR A 308 -2.07 -21.62 -13.50
C TYR A 308 -2.82 -21.43 -14.79
N HIS A 309 -3.39 -22.51 -15.28
CA HIS A 309 -4.23 -22.49 -16.46
C HIS A 309 -5.39 -23.46 -16.34
N THR A 310 -6.57 -23.02 -16.76
CA THR A 310 -7.73 -23.89 -17.01
C THR A 310 -8.36 -23.58 -18.35
N SER A 311 -9.02 -24.58 -18.93
CA SER A 311 -9.75 -24.38 -20.18
C SER A 311 -11.03 -23.57 -19.96
N GLU A 312 -11.38 -22.74 -20.94
CA GLU A 312 -12.42 -21.69 -20.89
C GLU A 312 -13.86 -22.11 -20.56
N ASP A 313 -14.20 -23.41 -20.55
CA ASP A 313 -15.55 -23.92 -20.25
C ASP A 313 -15.65 -24.73 -18.94
N ALA A 314 -14.55 -24.89 -18.21
CA ALA A 314 -14.56 -25.60 -16.93
C ALA A 314 -14.91 -24.63 -15.80
N ALA A 315 -15.67 -25.10 -14.81
CA ALA A 315 -15.79 -24.38 -13.55
C ALA A 315 -14.39 -24.25 -12.94
N SER A 316 -13.89 -23.02 -12.82
CA SER A 316 -12.61 -22.70 -12.20
C SER A 316 -12.75 -22.76 -10.67
N ARG A 317 -11.64 -23.05 -9.99
CA ARG A 317 -11.53 -22.89 -8.53
C ARG A 317 -11.67 -21.45 -8.04
N TYR A 318 -11.58 -20.47 -8.92
CA TYR A 318 -11.53 -19.06 -8.58
C TYR A 318 -12.69 -18.27 -9.22
N PRO A 319 -13.93 -18.47 -8.76
CA PRO A 319 -15.06 -17.65 -9.20
C PRO A 319 -14.92 -16.21 -8.68
N ILE A 320 -15.42 -15.27 -9.46
CA ILE A 320 -15.52 -13.85 -9.14
C ILE A 320 -16.99 -13.47 -9.14
N GLY A 321 -17.44 -12.85 -8.04
CA GLY A 321 -18.83 -12.45 -7.89
C GLY A 321 -19.79 -13.64 -7.91
N THR A 322 -20.92 -13.48 -8.62
CA THR A 322 -22.01 -14.47 -8.67
C THR A 322 -22.34 -14.87 -10.10
N THR A 323 -23.29 -15.80 -10.29
CA THR A 323 -23.77 -16.21 -11.62
C THR A 323 -24.38 -15.08 -12.46
N ASP A 324 -24.77 -13.96 -11.83
CA ASP A 324 -25.40 -12.81 -12.50
C ASP A 324 -24.38 -11.75 -12.97
N GLY A 325 -23.08 -11.99 -12.74
CA GLY A 325 -21.99 -11.08 -13.06
C GLY A 325 -21.15 -10.71 -11.84
N TYR A 326 -20.22 -9.78 -12.04
CA TYR A 326 -19.35 -9.26 -10.98
C TYR A 326 -19.14 -7.75 -11.14
N THR A 327 -18.88 -7.09 -10.02
CA THR A 327 -18.47 -5.68 -9.93
C THR A 327 -16.95 -5.54 -10.04
N VAL A 328 -16.46 -4.35 -10.41
CA VAL A 328 -15.01 -4.09 -10.45
C VAL A 328 -14.40 -4.27 -9.05
N SER A 329 -15.12 -3.90 -7.99
CA SER A 329 -14.71 -4.14 -6.60
C SER A 329 -14.54 -5.62 -6.28
N GLU A 330 -15.45 -6.50 -6.73
CA GLU A 330 -15.32 -7.95 -6.53
C GLU A 330 -14.16 -8.56 -7.32
N LEU A 331 -13.95 -8.11 -8.56
CA LEU A 331 -12.80 -8.49 -9.40
C LEU A 331 -11.48 -8.17 -8.69
N VAL A 332 -11.35 -6.91 -8.28
CA VAL A 332 -10.16 -6.38 -7.62
C VAL A 332 -9.94 -7.07 -6.28
N GLU A 333 -10.97 -7.20 -5.42
CA GLU A 333 -10.81 -7.84 -4.12
C GLU A 333 -10.45 -9.33 -4.22
N THR A 334 -11.02 -10.05 -5.18
CA THR A 334 -10.72 -11.48 -5.39
C THR A 334 -9.28 -11.69 -5.84
N THR A 335 -8.84 -10.94 -6.85
CA THR A 335 -7.48 -11.05 -7.39
C THR A 335 -6.43 -10.53 -6.39
N ARG A 336 -6.75 -9.45 -5.66
CA ARG A 336 -5.90 -8.89 -4.61
C ARG A 336 -5.66 -9.87 -3.46
N ARG A 337 -6.71 -10.53 -2.95
CA ARG A 337 -6.55 -11.56 -1.90
C ARG A 337 -5.61 -12.67 -2.36
N LEU A 338 -5.83 -13.17 -3.58
CA LEU A 338 -4.98 -14.23 -4.13
C LEU A 338 -3.52 -13.74 -4.29
N ALA A 339 -3.29 -12.51 -4.74
CA ALA A 339 -1.94 -11.93 -4.81
C ALA A 339 -1.31 -11.75 -3.42
N ALA A 340 -2.08 -11.25 -2.45
CA ALA A 340 -1.63 -11.01 -1.08
C ALA A 340 -1.28 -12.32 -0.36
N ASP A 341 -2.11 -13.36 -0.49
CA ASP A 341 -1.91 -14.66 0.15
C ASP A 341 -0.77 -15.46 -0.49
N THR A 342 -0.31 -15.07 -1.69
CA THR A 342 0.76 -15.75 -2.44
C THR A 342 2.06 -14.93 -2.46
N VAL A 343 2.25 -14.10 -3.49
CA VAL A 343 3.45 -13.28 -3.67
C VAL A 343 3.58 -12.25 -2.55
N GLY A 344 2.48 -11.66 -2.09
CA GLY A 344 2.47 -10.68 -1.01
C GLY A 344 2.99 -11.26 0.31
N ALA A 345 2.55 -12.45 0.67
CA ALA A 345 2.97 -13.15 1.90
C ALA A 345 4.48 -13.49 1.91
N SER A 346 5.11 -13.53 0.73
CA SER A 346 6.51 -13.94 0.57
C SER A 346 7.45 -12.80 0.18
N CYS A 347 6.95 -11.58 -0.03
CA CYS A 347 7.73 -10.51 -0.67
C CYS A 347 8.65 -9.71 0.27
N GLY A 348 8.63 -10.00 1.57
CA GLY A 348 9.50 -9.36 2.54
C GLY A 348 9.12 -7.89 2.76
N ALA A 349 10.05 -6.97 2.52
CA ALA A 349 9.86 -5.53 2.71
C ALA A 349 9.06 -4.84 1.60
N ALA A 350 8.79 -5.53 0.49
CA ALA A 350 7.96 -4.97 -0.58
C ALA A 350 6.48 -4.91 -0.16
N GLN A 351 5.74 -4.04 -0.83
CA GLN A 351 4.29 -4.00 -0.81
C GLN A 351 3.75 -4.32 -2.19
N LEU A 352 2.52 -4.82 -2.25
CA LEU A 352 1.79 -4.98 -3.51
C LEU A 352 0.94 -3.74 -3.78
N TYR A 353 0.87 -3.34 -5.04
CA TYR A 353 -0.07 -2.32 -5.51
C TYR A 353 -0.74 -2.79 -6.81
N LEU A 354 -1.98 -2.35 -7.05
CA LEU A 354 -2.67 -2.58 -8.31
C LEU A 354 -2.04 -1.66 -9.37
N MET A 355 -1.48 -2.25 -10.43
CA MET A 355 -0.84 -1.50 -11.52
C MET A 355 -1.86 -1.00 -12.52
N ASP A 356 -2.67 -1.92 -13.04
CA ASP A 356 -3.64 -1.67 -14.11
C ASP A 356 -4.68 -2.80 -14.18
N ILE A 357 -5.83 -2.48 -14.78
CA ILE A 357 -6.88 -3.40 -15.21
C ILE A 357 -7.15 -3.14 -16.70
N THR A 358 -6.83 -4.11 -17.55
CA THR A 358 -6.99 -3.97 -19.00
C THR A 358 -8.06 -4.91 -19.52
N GLU A 359 -9.01 -4.39 -20.31
CA GLU A 359 -9.98 -5.22 -21.03
C GLU A 359 -9.40 -5.70 -22.37
N GLY A 360 -9.31 -7.02 -22.54
CA GLY A 360 -8.92 -7.66 -23.78
C GLY A 360 -10.05 -7.70 -24.81
N ALA A 361 -9.70 -7.62 -26.09
CA ALA A 361 -10.66 -7.63 -27.20
C ALA A 361 -11.46 -8.95 -27.33
N ASP A 362 -11.01 -10.02 -26.68
CA ASP A 362 -11.66 -11.33 -26.64
C ASP A 362 -12.63 -11.49 -25.45
N GLY A 363 -12.91 -10.39 -24.73
CA GLY A 363 -13.78 -10.39 -23.56
C GLY A 363 -13.09 -10.88 -22.28
N THR A 364 -11.75 -10.92 -22.27
CA THR A 364 -10.98 -11.09 -21.03
C THR A 364 -10.76 -9.78 -20.31
N THR A 365 -10.56 -9.86 -19.00
CA THR A 365 -10.04 -8.76 -18.20
C THR A 365 -8.74 -9.22 -17.57
N GLU A 366 -7.65 -8.49 -17.81
CA GLU A 366 -6.36 -8.70 -17.17
C GLU A 366 -6.23 -7.77 -15.96
N VAL A 367 -5.80 -8.32 -14.82
CA VAL A 367 -5.50 -7.55 -13.60
C VAL A 367 -4.04 -7.77 -13.22
N CYS A 368 -3.29 -6.69 -13.12
CA CYS A 368 -1.85 -6.73 -12.82
C CYS A 368 -1.52 -6.06 -11.48
N TYR A 369 -0.74 -6.75 -10.65
CA TYR A 369 -0.20 -6.22 -9.39
C TYR A 369 1.32 -6.15 -9.43
N GLY A 370 1.89 -5.05 -8.98
CA GLY A 370 3.34 -4.80 -8.94
C GLY A 370 3.90 -4.84 -7.53
N TYR A 371 5.23 -4.96 -7.43
CA TYR A 371 5.93 -4.72 -6.16
C TYR A 371 6.29 -3.24 -6.05
N SER A 372 6.19 -2.68 -4.85
CA SER A 372 6.79 -1.39 -4.51
C SER A 372 7.77 -1.53 -3.34
N LEU A 373 8.88 -0.80 -3.44
CA LEU A 373 9.91 -0.70 -2.40
C LEU A 373 10.14 0.78 -2.12
N SER A 374 10.19 1.16 -0.84
CA SER A 374 10.27 2.58 -0.46
C SER A 374 9.26 3.46 -1.23
N GLY A 375 8.04 2.98 -1.53
CA GLY A 375 7.04 3.74 -2.29
C GLY A 375 7.33 3.95 -3.78
N ALA A 376 8.38 3.33 -4.32
CA ALA A 376 8.72 3.31 -5.75
C ALA A 376 8.40 1.94 -6.36
N ALA A 377 7.98 1.92 -7.63
CA ALA A 377 7.70 0.67 -8.34
C ALA A 377 8.98 -0.15 -8.57
N VAL A 378 8.85 -1.47 -8.51
CA VAL A 378 9.89 -2.42 -8.92
C VAL A 378 9.58 -2.91 -10.33
N LEU A 379 10.48 -2.63 -11.26
CA LEU A 379 10.44 -3.12 -12.62
C LEU A 379 11.01 -4.53 -12.66
N LEU A 380 10.15 -5.50 -12.97
CA LEU A 380 10.56 -6.87 -13.29
C LEU A 380 10.80 -7.00 -14.80
N PRO A 381 11.54 -8.02 -15.25
CA PRO A 381 11.82 -8.23 -16.67
C PRO A 381 10.54 -8.48 -17.48
N GLU A 382 10.59 -8.16 -18.78
CA GLU A 382 9.50 -8.40 -19.75
C GLU A 382 8.16 -7.73 -19.38
N ASP A 383 8.23 -6.46 -18.93
CA ASP A 383 7.07 -5.70 -18.43
C ASP A 383 6.28 -6.50 -17.38
N GLY A 384 7.05 -7.16 -16.51
CA GLY A 384 6.53 -8.14 -15.58
C GLY A 384 5.86 -7.48 -14.38
N CYS A 385 4.61 -7.85 -14.13
CA CYS A 385 3.96 -7.66 -12.84
C CYS A 385 4.31 -8.80 -11.87
N ALA A 386 4.16 -8.56 -10.57
CA ALA A 386 4.30 -9.55 -9.52
C ALA A 386 3.19 -10.61 -9.60
N ALA A 387 1.97 -10.22 -9.94
CA ALA A 387 0.87 -11.11 -10.22
C ALA A 387 0.04 -10.62 -11.41
N ARG A 388 -0.21 -11.50 -12.36
CA ARG A 388 -1.11 -11.30 -13.51
C ARG A 388 -2.27 -12.27 -13.40
N PHE A 389 -3.49 -11.78 -13.46
CA PHE A 389 -4.69 -12.62 -13.49
C PHE A 389 -5.46 -12.35 -14.78
N THR A 390 -5.87 -13.41 -15.48
CA THR A 390 -6.78 -13.31 -16.62
C THR A 390 -8.14 -13.83 -16.23
N VAL A 391 -9.14 -12.97 -16.35
CA VAL A 391 -10.52 -13.24 -15.97
C VAL A 391 -11.40 -13.34 -17.22
N ARG A 392 -12.29 -14.32 -17.24
CA ARG A 392 -13.31 -14.48 -18.27
C ARG A 392 -14.57 -15.06 -17.65
N ASN A 393 -15.74 -14.55 -18.03
CA ASN A 393 -17.04 -15.06 -17.55
C ASN A 393 -17.14 -15.17 -16.01
N GLY A 394 -16.60 -14.18 -15.28
CA GLY A 394 -16.67 -14.16 -13.81
C GLY A 394 -15.81 -15.24 -13.13
N GLN A 395 -14.70 -15.64 -13.73
CA GLN A 395 -13.74 -16.54 -13.11
C GLN A 395 -12.32 -16.29 -13.59
N ILE A 396 -11.34 -16.54 -12.72
CA ILE A 396 -9.92 -16.54 -13.11
C ILE A 396 -9.64 -17.81 -13.92
N ILE A 397 -9.25 -17.64 -15.18
CA ILE A 397 -8.94 -18.74 -16.11
C ILE A 397 -7.43 -18.99 -16.24
N ASP A 398 -6.63 -17.97 -15.97
CA ASP A 398 -5.18 -18.02 -16.03
C ASP A 398 -4.59 -17.08 -14.97
N TYR A 399 -3.43 -17.43 -14.43
CA TYR A 399 -2.60 -16.47 -13.72
C TYR A 399 -1.12 -16.81 -13.80
N THR A 400 -0.30 -15.77 -13.67
CA THR A 400 1.15 -15.87 -13.50
C THR A 400 1.57 -15.08 -12.27
N LEU A 401 2.24 -15.73 -11.33
CA LEU A 401 2.78 -15.13 -10.11
C LEU A 401 4.31 -15.18 -10.17
N ARG A 402 4.97 -14.04 -9.95
CA ARG A 402 6.43 -13.90 -9.96
C ARG A 402 6.93 -13.61 -8.55
N PHE A 403 7.44 -14.63 -7.87
CA PHE A 403 7.91 -14.54 -6.50
C PHE A 403 9.28 -13.86 -6.42
N ARG A 404 9.33 -12.74 -5.70
CA ARG A 404 10.56 -12.05 -5.29
C ARG A 404 10.43 -11.68 -3.82
N ARG A 405 11.52 -11.82 -3.07
CA ARG A 405 11.60 -11.46 -1.65
C ARG A 405 12.67 -10.41 -1.48
N TYR A 406 12.32 -9.32 -0.79
CA TYR A 406 13.22 -8.21 -0.55
C TYR A 406 13.50 -8.04 0.94
N GLU A 407 14.76 -7.89 1.31
CA GLU A 407 15.18 -7.65 2.69
C GLU A 407 15.94 -6.33 2.78
N GLU A 408 15.56 -5.48 3.73
CA GLU A 408 16.18 -4.18 3.95
C GLU A 408 17.66 -4.34 4.28
N THR A 409 18.51 -3.54 3.64
CA THR A 409 19.91 -3.38 4.02
C THR A 409 20.09 -2.12 4.87
N ALA A 410 21.31 -1.90 5.36
CA ALA A 410 21.68 -0.63 5.99
C ALA A 410 22.16 0.42 4.97
N GLU A 411 22.17 0.09 3.69
CA GLU A 411 22.68 0.95 2.61
C GLU A 411 21.54 1.71 1.94
N HIS A 412 21.87 2.88 1.39
CA HIS A 412 20.93 3.73 0.66
C HIS A 412 21.44 3.96 -0.76
N SER A 413 20.49 4.00 -1.70
CA SER A 413 20.76 4.25 -3.11
C SER A 413 21.20 5.71 -3.30
N LEU A 414 22.26 5.91 -4.08
CA LEU A 414 22.79 7.25 -4.39
C LEU A 414 22.14 7.78 -5.66
N LEU A 415 21.18 8.67 -5.49
CA LEU A 415 20.48 9.32 -6.60
C LEU A 415 21.12 10.66 -6.96
N LEU A 416 21.05 11.01 -8.25
CA LEU A 416 21.36 12.36 -8.69
C LEU A 416 20.31 13.33 -8.12
N PRO A 417 20.68 14.59 -7.82
CA PRO A 417 19.71 15.63 -7.56
C PRO A 417 18.69 15.74 -8.68
N GLU A 418 17.42 15.96 -8.35
CA GLU A 418 16.29 15.93 -9.29
C GLU A 418 16.52 16.81 -10.53
N ARG A 419 17.15 17.98 -10.37
CA ARG A 419 17.49 18.86 -11.50
C ARG A 419 18.48 18.22 -12.49
N GLN A 420 19.46 17.47 -11.99
CA GLN A 420 20.42 16.77 -12.83
C GLN A 420 19.77 15.56 -13.50
N ALA A 421 18.91 14.84 -12.77
CA ALA A 421 18.14 13.73 -13.30
C ALA A 421 17.17 14.18 -14.40
N ALA A 422 16.47 15.30 -14.22
CA ALA A 422 15.60 15.90 -15.23
C ALA A 422 16.37 16.24 -16.52
N ALA A 423 17.54 16.88 -16.39
CA ALA A 423 18.39 17.19 -17.54
C ALA A 423 18.93 15.94 -18.26
N ALA A 424 19.19 14.86 -17.52
CA ALA A 424 19.57 13.58 -18.11
C ALA A 424 18.40 12.90 -18.83
N LEU A 425 17.18 13.01 -18.29
CA LEU A 425 15.94 12.48 -18.86
C LEU A 425 15.68 13.04 -20.26
N GLU A 426 15.76 14.37 -20.41
CA GLU A 426 15.57 15.07 -21.69
C GLU A 426 16.51 14.55 -22.78
N ALA A 427 17.71 14.10 -22.40
CA ALA A 427 18.70 13.58 -23.34
C ALA A 427 18.49 12.10 -23.71
N LEU A 428 17.81 11.31 -22.86
CA LEU A 428 17.74 9.84 -22.97
C LEU A 428 16.36 9.33 -23.41
N SER A 429 15.29 9.96 -22.94
CA SER A 429 13.91 9.51 -23.13
C SER A 429 13.01 10.71 -23.45
N PRO A 430 12.96 11.19 -24.71
CA PRO A 430 12.22 12.40 -25.06
C PRO A 430 10.68 12.26 -24.99
N GLU A 431 10.17 11.02 -24.95
CA GLU A 431 8.73 10.73 -24.86
C GLU A 431 8.23 10.57 -23.43
N GLY A 432 9.02 9.97 -22.54
CA GLY A 432 8.67 9.80 -21.12
C GLY A 432 9.04 11.06 -20.34
N ARG A 433 8.02 11.73 -19.79
CA ARG A 433 8.17 13.05 -19.15
C ARG A 433 8.01 12.99 -17.64
N GLU A 434 7.51 11.89 -17.10
CA GLU A 434 7.36 11.75 -15.66
C GLU A 434 8.68 11.27 -15.04
N LEU A 435 9.37 12.14 -14.29
CA LEU A 435 10.59 11.78 -13.57
C LEU A 435 10.22 11.12 -12.24
N VAL A 436 10.56 9.84 -12.10
CA VAL A 436 10.23 9.06 -10.91
C VAL A 436 11.36 8.09 -10.55
N VAL A 437 11.40 7.67 -9.29
CA VAL A 437 12.33 6.63 -8.82
C VAL A 437 11.70 5.25 -9.07
N PHE A 438 12.52 4.31 -9.53
CA PHE A 438 12.19 2.90 -9.66
C PHE A 438 13.29 2.02 -9.09
N TYR A 439 12.94 0.77 -8.75
CA TYR A 439 13.91 -0.31 -8.59
C TYR A 439 13.87 -1.18 -9.84
N THR A 440 15.01 -1.73 -10.25
CA THR A 440 15.06 -2.73 -11.32
C THR A 440 15.53 -4.05 -10.74
N ASP A 441 14.69 -5.09 -10.84
CA ASP A 441 15.06 -6.43 -10.42
C ASP A 441 15.24 -7.34 -11.64
N ASN A 442 16.50 -7.59 -12.01
CA ASN A 442 16.86 -8.49 -13.11
C ASN A 442 17.25 -9.91 -12.62
N GLY A 443 16.84 -10.30 -11.41
CA GLY A 443 17.18 -11.59 -10.81
C GLY A 443 18.52 -11.61 -10.07
N GLY A 444 19.12 -10.45 -9.80
CA GLY A 444 20.34 -10.31 -9.01
C GLY A 444 20.11 -10.42 -7.48
N ASP A 445 21.19 -10.37 -6.71
CA ASP A 445 21.19 -10.48 -5.24
C ASP A 445 20.81 -9.16 -4.53
N THR A 446 20.88 -8.04 -5.25
CA THR A 446 20.59 -6.70 -4.73
C THR A 446 19.81 -5.89 -5.74
N VAL A 447 18.94 -5.02 -5.25
CA VAL A 447 18.22 -4.03 -6.05
C VAL A 447 18.47 -2.64 -5.48
N GLU A 448 18.82 -1.73 -6.37
CA GLU A 448 19.10 -0.32 -6.07
C GLU A 448 18.10 0.56 -6.81
N ALA A 449 17.80 1.70 -6.23
CA ALA A 449 16.89 2.67 -6.81
C ALA A 449 17.62 3.53 -7.86
N GLY A 450 16.92 3.86 -8.93
CA GLY A 450 17.39 4.76 -9.98
C GLY A 450 16.28 5.69 -10.47
N TRP A 451 16.68 6.80 -11.08
CA TRP A 451 15.76 7.65 -11.83
C TRP A 451 15.39 7.00 -13.15
N ALA A 452 14.11 7.02 -13.51
CA ALA A 452 13.65 6.69 -14.85
C ALA A 452 12.55 7.64 -15.31
N ALA A 453 12.24 7.57 -16.61
CA ALA A 453 11.06 8.17 -17.19
C ALA A 453 9.93 7.15 -17.17
N ARG A 454 8.74 7.58 -16.74
CA ARG A 454 7.49 6.90 -17.03
C ARG A 454 6.75 7.61 -18.16
#